data_AF-Q6CP26-F1
#
_entry.id   AF-Q6CP26-F1
#
_cell.length_a   1.000
_cell.length_b   1.000
_cell.length_c   1.000
_cell.angle_alpha   90.00
_cell.angle_beta   90.00
_cell.angle_gamma   90.00
#
_symmetry.space_group_name_H-M   'P 1'
#
loop_
_entity.id
_entity.type
_entity.pdbx_description
1 polymer ?
#
loop_
_entity_poly.entity_id
_entity_poly.type
_entity_poly.pdbx_seq_one_letter_code
_entity_poly.pdbx_strand_id
1 'polypeptide(L)'
;MLRSFIPTSRSVLLRYSPVQNYVLRSSVCRGLINAGQIQSYSQKASATATSASDSKGGNNGGKGKLLLILGLLALGSSVVSLSYQKNPPVAFEEGPVSDDKKKTPAFSKDDVLVVFVLGGPGAGKGTQCAKLVKDFGFVHLSAGDLLRAEQAREGSQYGELIKKCIKDGEIVPQEVTVALLKNAITSNYNSSNKKFLVDGFPRKMDQAITFEEEIVPSTMTLFFDCPEKIMLERLLQRGKTSGRIDDNIESIQKRFKTFVETSVPVVEYFEKQNKVVKVSCNQPVDEVYQHVTEAIKDKISK
;
A
#
# COMPACT_ATOMS: atom_id res chain seq x y z
N MET A 1 -35.72 54.29 -9.86
CA MET A 1 -34.33 54.01 -10.25
C MET A 1 -33.52 53.80 -8.98
N LEU A 2 -32.99 52.59 -8.76
CA LEU A 2 -31.72 52.31 -8.06
C LEU A 2 -31.57 50.79 -7.98
N ARG A 3 -30.66 50.25 -8.78
CA ARG A 3 -30.13 48.88 -8.72
C ARG A 3 -28.75 48.97 -8.08
N SER A 4 -28.44 48.08 -7.14
CA SER A 4 -27.05 47.69 -6.80
C SER A 4 -27.10 46.39 -5.99
N PHE A 5 -26.82 45.25 -6.64
CA PHE A 5 -25.51 44.55 -6.69
C PHE A 5 -25.27 43.67 -5.44
N ILE A 6 -25.57 42.37 -5.59
CA ILE A 6 -25.11 41.28 -4.72
C ILE A 6 -24.04 40.51 -5.51
N PRO A 7 -22.82 40.29 -5.00
CA PRO A 7 -21.89 39.37 -5.62
C PRO A 7 -22.19 37.93 -5.17
N THR A 8 -22.40 37.05 -6.14
CA THR A 8 -22.49 35.60 -5.94
C THR A 8 -21.09 35.01 -5.92
N SER A 9 -20.69 34.45 -4.76
CA SER A 9 -19.48 33.63 -4.67
C SER A 9 -19.74 32.27 -5.31
N ARG A 10 -18.97 31.95 -6.36
CA ARG A 10 -19.00 30.69 -7.09
C ARG A 10 -18.25 29.64 -6.26
N SER A 11 -18.98 28.84 -5.49
CA SER A 11 -18.44 27.59 -4.93
C SER A 11 -18.24 26.59 -6.07
N VAL A 12 -16.97 26.25 -6.34
CA VAL A 12 -16.59 25.16 -7.25
C VAL A 12 -16.98 23.85 -6.58
N LEU A 13 -18.18 23.36 -6.89
CA LEU A 13 -18.61 21.98 -6.61
C LEU A 13 -17.76 21.04 -7.48
N LEU A 14 -16.71 20.48 -6.89
CA LEU A 14 -16.04 19.29 -7.42
C LEU A 14 -17.04 18.14 -7.44
N ARG A 15 -17.69 17.95 -8.59
CA ARG A 15 -18.50 16.78 -8.86
C ARG A 15 -17.57 15.57 -8.95
N TYR A 16 -17.51 14.79 -7.88
CA TYR A 16 -17.03 13.42 -7.95
C TYR A 16 -17.95 12.66 -8.91
N SER A 17 -17.41 12.24 -10.05
CA SER A 17 -18.07 11.27 -10.92
C SER A 17 -18.11 9.93 -10.18
N PRO A 18 -19.25 9.23 -10.13
CA PRO A 18 -19.33 7.94 -9.47
C PRO A 18 -18.35 6.97 -10.14
N VAL A 19 -17.48 6.39 -9.32
CA VAL A 19 -16.63 5.26 -9.71
C VAL A 19 -17.57 4.17 -10.22
N GLN A 20 -17.57 3.97 -11.54
CA GLN A 20 -18.33 2.90 -12.17
C GLN A 20 -17.92 1.58 -11.51
N ASN A 21 -18.94 0.85 -11.06
CA ASN A 21 -18.89 -0.53 -10.63
C ASN A 21 -17.94 -1.36 -11.51
N TYR A 22 -16.71 -1.59 -11.04
CA TYR A 22 -15.87 -2.68 -11.54
C TYR A 22 -16.38 -4.00 -10.94
N VAL A 23 -17.56 -4.41 -11.41
CA VAL A 23 -18.00 -5.81 -11.33
C VAL A 23 -17.26 -6.54 -12.45
N LEU A 24 -16.22 -7.30 -12.10
CA LEU A 24 -15.58 -8.25 -13.01
C LEU A 24 -16.62 -9.30 -13.44
N ARG A 25 -17.31 -9.06 -14.55
CA ARG A 25 -18.03 -10.12 -15.28
C ARG A 25 -16.99 -11.02 -15.95
N SER A 26 -16.78 -12.19 -15.36
CA SER A 26 -16.20 -13.36 -16.03
C SER A 26 -16.92 -13.57 -17.37
N SER A 27 -16.22 -13.32 -18.46
CA SER A 27 -16.66 -13.69 -19.81
C SER A 27 -15.93 -14.97 -20.18
N VAL A 28 -16.70 -16.06 -20.20
CA VAL A 28 -16.31 -17.36 -20.74
C VAL A 28 -16.13 -17.20 -22.25
N CYS A 29 -14.89 -17.12 -22.71
CA CYS A 29 -14.56 -17.32 -24.11
C CYS A 29 -14.25 -18.80 -24.34
N ARG A 30 -15.26 -19.55 -24.80
CA ARG A 30 -15.05 -20.80 -25.55
C ARG A 30 -14.58 -20.41 -26.95
N GLY A 31 -13.39 -20.85 -27.32
CA GLY A 31 -12.82 -20.63 -28.64
C GLY A 31 -11.79 -21.70 -28.97
N LEU A 32 -12.30 -22.81 -29.52
CA LEU A 32 -11.70 -23.77 -30.45
C LEU A 32 -10.20 -24.07 -30.36
N ILE A 33 -9.95 -25.34 -30.06
CA ILE A 33 -8.72 -26.09 -30.31
C ILE A 33 -8.32 -25.94 -31.79
N ASN A 34 -7.06 -25.58 -32.04
CA ASN A 34 -6.38 -26.07 -33.22
C ASN A 34 -4.96 -26.52 -32.84
N ALA A 35 -4.72 -27.81 -33.05
CA ALA A 35 -3.44 -28.46 -32.82
C ALA A 35 -2.56 -28.27 -34.05
N GLY A 36 -1.29 -27.92 -33.82
CA GLY A 36 -0.25 -27.99 -34.84
C GLY A 36 0.60 -26.73 -34.97
N GLN A 37 1.63 -26.60 -34.14
CA GLN A 37 3.01 -26.65 -34.64
C GLN A 37 4.00 -26.56 -33.47
N ILE A 38 4.77 -27.63 -33.36
CA ILE A 38 5.99 -27.76 -32.57
C ILE A 38 7.10 -27.03 -33.36
N GLN A 39 7.95 -26.23 -32.69
CA GLN A 39 9.40 -26.47 -32.54
C GLN A 39 10.23 -25.16 -32.42
N SER A 40 11.20 -25.23 -31.51
CA SER A 40 12.44 -24.43 -31.45
C SER A 40 12.33 -22.94 -31.10
N TYR A 41 12.86 -22.56 -29.93
CA TYR A 41 14.12 -21.80 -29.87
C TYR A 41 14.63 -21.78 -28.42
N SER A 42 15.69 -22.55 -28.20
CA SER A 42 16.57 -22.49 -27.04
C SER A 42 17.98 -22.25 -27.59
N GLN A 43 18.78 -21.50 -26.84
CA GLN A 43 20.23 -21.30 -26.98
C GLN A 43 20.74 -20.32 -28.05
N LYS A 44 21.31 -19.22 -27.55
CA LYS A 44 22.63 -18.60 -27.86
C LYS A 44 22.62 -17.24 -27.14
N ALA A 45 23.57 -16.86 -26.30
CA ALA A 45 25.01 -16.90 -26.53
C ALA A 45 25.80 -16.94 -25.20
N SER A 46 26.90 -17.69 -25.22
CA SER A 46 28.06 -17.60 -24.33
C SER A 46 29.31 -17.90 -25.17
N ALA A 47 30.43 -17.28 -24.79
CA ALA A 47 31.77 -17.31 -25.40
C ALA A 47 31.86 -16.57 -26.76
N THR A 48 32.86 -15.71 -27.02
CA THR A 48 34.33 -15.83 -26.85
C THR A 48 34.86 -14.38 -26.91
N ALA A 49 35.93 -13.92 -26.24
CA ALA A 49 37.30 -14.41 -26.33
C ALA A 49 38.22 -13.80 -25.25
N THR A 50 39.16 -14.64 -24.82
CA THR A 50 40.32 -14.39 -23.98
C THR A 50 41.53 -13.93 -24.80
N SER A 51 42.26 -12.97 -24.23
CA SER A 51 43.73 -12.78 -24.21
C SER A 51 44.57 -12.87 -25.51
N ALA A 52 45.34 -11.80 -25.77
CA ALA A 52 46.73 -11.92 -26.19
C ALA A 52 47.57 -10.75 -25.64
N SER A 53 48.77 -11.11 -25.22
CA SER A 53 49.76 -10.40 -24.41
C SER A 53 50.88 -9.73 -25.22
N ASP A 54 51.50 -8.72 -24.61
CA ASP A 54 52.94 -8.33 -24.64
C ASP A 54 53.70 -8.13 -25.95
N SER A 55 54.32 -6.94 -26.10
CA SER A 55 55.78 -6.78 -26.12
C SER A 55 56.28 -5.31 -26.16
N LYS A 56 56.98 -4.96 -25.06
CA LYS A 56 58.14 -4.06 -24.79
C LYS A 56 58.79 -3.13 -25.84
N GLY A 57 59.26 -1.99 -25.30
CA GLY A 57 60.54 -1.29 -25.60
C GLY A 57 60.33 0.17 -26.03
N GLY A 58 60.50 1.22 -25.21
CA GLY A 58 61.74 1.78 -24.63
C GLY A 58 62.15 3.02 -25.47
N ASN A 59 62.73 4.15 -25.03
CA ASN A 59 63.23 4.72 -23.78
C ASN A 59 63.54 6.22 -24.11
N ASN A 60 63.33 7.18 -23.19
CA ASN A 60 64.29 8.28 -22.88
C ASN A 60 63.67 9.48 -22.13
N GLY A 61 64.48 10.00 -21.19
CA GLY A 61 64.60 11.44 -20.92
C GLY A 61 64.01 11.93 -19.60
N GLY A 62 64.80 11.88 -18.53
CA GLY A 62 64.41 12.37 -17.20
C GLY A 62 64.82 13.82 -16.87
N LYS A 63 64.36 14.23 -15.68
CA LYS A 63 64.96 15.17 -14.71
C LYS A 63 64.80 16.68 -14.95
N GLY A 64 63.73 17.22 -14.35
CA GLY A 64 63.79 18.06 -13.14
C GLY A 64 64.14 19.55 -13.27
N LYS A 65 63.35 20.41 -12.60
CA LYS A 65 63.87 21.50 -11.74
C LYS A 65 62.80 22.19 -10.89
N LEU A 66 63.22 22.42 -9.66
CA LEU A 66 62.66 23.17 -8.54
C LEU A 66 63.23 24.61 -8.55
N LEU A 67 62.44 25.63 -8.21
CA LEU A 67 62.87 26.97 -7.71
C LEU A 67 61.67 27.58 -6.92
N LEU A 68 61.75 28.40 -5.86
CA LEU A 68 62.74 28.79 -4.84
C LEU A 68 61.99 29.65 -3.78
N ILE A 69 62.19 29.33 -2.49
CA ILE A 69 62.45 30.20 -1.30
C ILE A 69 61.43 31.25 -0.76
N LEU A 70 60.93 30.89 0.45
CA LEU A 70 60.81 31.58 1.77
C LEU A 70 61.22 33.05 2.04
N GLY A 71 60.43 33.70 2.92
CA GLY A 71 60.82 34.68 3.97
C GLY A 71 59.59 35.48 4.44
N LEU A 72 59.25 35.73 5.71
CA LEU A 72 59.84 35.56 7.05
C LEU A 72 58.67 35.63 8.08
N LEU A 73 58.83 34.97 9.23
CA LEU A 73 57.95 35.00 10.40
C LEU A 73 57.98 36.39 11.09
N ALA A 74 56.85 36.87 11.65
CA ALA A 74 56.59 36.79 13.10
C ALA A 74 55.51 37.79 13.60
N LEU A 75 54.74 37.31 14.60
CA LEU A 75 53.98 38.01 15.65
C LEU A 75 52.68 38.73 15.26
N GLY A 76 51.56 38.18 15.74
CA GLY A 76 50.31 38.92 15.85
C GLY A 76 49.08 38.04 16.07
N SER A 77 48.90 37.54 17.29
CA SER A 77 47.61 37.05 17.76
C SER A 77 46.55 38.12 17.56
N SER A 78 45.47 37.82 16.84
CA SER A 78 44.06 38.14 17.17
C SER A 78 43.14 37.94 15.97
N VAL A 79 42.33 36.88 16.06
CA VAL A 79 40.92 36.78 15.61
C VAL A 79 40.44 37.74 14.51
N VAL A 80 40.26 37.19 13.31
CA VAL A 80 39.19 37.63 12.41
C VAL A 80 38.14 36.52 12.37
N SER A 81 37.12 36.66 13.22
CA SER A 81 35.87 35.91 13.11
C SER A 81 35.14 36.38 11.84
N LEU A 82 35.23 35.62 10.76
CA LEU A 82 34.18 35.65 9.75
C LEU A 82 33.00 34.85 10.29
N SER A 83 31.96 35.59 10.68
CA SER A 83 30.69 35.10 11.18
C SER A 83 29.99 34.20 10.16
N TYR A 84 30.31 32.91 10.18
CA TYR A 84 29.44 31.88 9.63
C TYR A 84 28.30 31.69 10.64
N GLN A 85 27.20 32.40 10.39
CA GLN A 85 25.99 32.28 11.18
C GLN A 85 25.38 30.90 10.92
N LYS A 86 25.83 29.93 11.71
CA LYS A 86 25.25 28.60 11.82
C LYS A 86 23.89 28.79 12.49
N ASN A 87 22.86 29.09 11.71
CA ASN A 87 21.50 28.88 12.20
C ASN A 87 21.39 27.36 12.44
N PRO A 88 21.21 26.89 13.69
CA PRO A 88 20.90 25.49 13.92
C PRO A 88 19.63 25.16 13.12
N PRO A 89 19.43 23.89 12.69
CA PRO A 89 18.16 23.50 12.11
C PRO A 89 17.08 23.91 13.11
N VAL A 90 16.12 24.73 12.64
CA VAL A 90 14.96 25.14 13.42
C VAL A 90 14.30 23.83 13.85
N ALA A 91 14.36 23.54 15.14
CA ALA A 91 13.61 22.44 15.72
C ALA A 91 12.14 22.68 15.33
N PHE A 92 11.45 21.62 14.92
CA PHE A 92 10.01 21.70 14.72
C PHE A 92 9.41 22.15 16.06
N GLU A 93 9.06 23.42 16.17
CA GLU A 93 8.26 23.89 17.29
C GLU A 93 6.87 23.30 17.08
N GLU A 94 6.53 22.33 17.92
CA GLU A 94 5.14 21.94 18.10
C GLU A 94 4.39 23.21 18.51
N GLY A 95 3.63 23.75 17.55
CA GLY A 95 2.66 24.80 17.84
C GLY A 95 1.74 24.33 18.98
N PRO A 96 1.09 25.28 19.69
CA PRO A 96 0.28 24.95 20.85
C PRO A 96 -0.65 23.79 20.52
N VAL A 97 -0.53 22.69 21.30
CA VAL A 97 -1.41 21.53 21.26
C VAL A 97 -2.82 22.05 21.48
N SER A 98 -3.52 22.31 20.39
CA SER A 98 -4.88 22.82 20.41
C SER A 98 -5.77 21.66 20.83
N ASP A 99 -6.28 21.75 22.06
CA ASP A 99 -7.40 21.04 22.66
C ASP A 99 -7.71 19.63 22.12
N ASP A 100 -7.60 18.64 23.01
CA ASP A 100 -8.17 17.29 22.93
C ASP A 100 -9.70 17.32 22.72
N LYS A 101 -10.17 17.82 21.58
CA LYS A 101 -11.49 17.47 21.07
C LYS A 101 -11.41 16.03 20.64
N LYS A 102 -11.81 15.14 21.54
CA LYS A 102 -12.08 13.73 21.28
C LYS A 102 -12.85 13.62 19.95
N LYS A 103 -12.14 13.29 18.87
CA LYS A 103 -12.74 13.21 17.53
C LYS A 103 -13.85 12.16 17.60
N THR A 104 -15.07 12.57 17.25
CA THR A 104 -16.17 11.62 17.12
C THR A 104 -16.04 10.97 15.75
N PRO A 105 -16.13 9.63 15.64
CA PRO A 105 -16.06 8.94 14.36
C PRO A 105 -17.15 9.42 13.41
N ALA A 106 -16.88 9.38 12.10
CA ALA A 106 -17.84 9.80 11.07
C ALA A 106 -19.15 8.99 11.10
N PHE A 107 -19.11 7.73 11.56
CA PHE A 107 -20.27 6.86 11.68
C PHE A 107 -20.34 6.20 13.05
N SER A 108 -21.56 5.92 13.51
CA SER A 108 -21.78 5.06 14.68
C SER A 108 -21.60 3.59 14.29
N LYS A 109 -21.01 2.80 15.19
CA LYS A 109 -20.93 1.33 15.06
C LYS A 109 -22.31 0.66 14.99
N ASP A 110 -23.36 1.34 15.46
CA ASP A 110 -24.74 0.84 15.44
C ASP A 110 -25.42 1.10 14.08
N ASP A 111 -24.83 1.97 13.26
CA ASP A 111 -25.36 2.34 11.94
C ASP A 111 -24.51 1.79 10.79
N VAL A 112 -23.20 1.67 10.98
CA VAL A 112 -22.26 1.14 9.99
C VAL A 112 -21.48 -0.02 10.57
N LEU A 113 -21.65 -1.19 9.95
CA LEU A 113 -20.95 -2.42 10.28
C LEU A 113 -19.70 -2.54 9.41
N VAL A 114 -18.52 -2.54 10.05
CA VAL A 114 -17.23 -2.76 9.40
C VAL A 114 -16.59 -4.04 9.92
N VAL A 115 -16.25 -4.93 8.99
CA VAL A 115 -15.42 -6.11 9.23
C VAL A 115 -14.07 -5.89 8.57
N PHE A 116 -13.00 -5.85 9.37
CA PHE A 116 -11.65 -5.91 8.82
C PHE A 116 -11.37 -7.33 8.34
N VAL A 117 -10.82 -7.47 7.14
CA VAL A 117 -10.43 -8.76 6.58
C VAL A 117 -8.92 -8.77 6.42
N LEU A 118 -8.25 -9.46 7.34
CA LEU A 118 -6.80 -9.49 7.49
C LEU A 118 -6.22 -10.88 7.19
N GLY A 119 -4.91 -10.92 6.98
CA GLY A 119 -4.16 -12.12 6.58
C GLY A 119 -3.09 -11.77 5.56
N GLY A 120 -2.08 -12.64 5.42
CA GLY A 120 -0.94 -12.37 4.55
C GLY A 120 -1.31 -12.23 3.07
N PRO A 121 -0.38 -11.71 2.23
CA PRO A 121 -0.60 -11.66 0.79
C PRO A 121 -0.80 -13.08 0.25
N GLY A 122 -1.83 -13.32 -0.56
CA GLY A 122 -2.11 -14.67 -1.08
C GLY A 122 -2.97 -15.56 -0.17
N ALA A 123 -3.37 -15.09 1.03
CA ALA A 123 -4.19 -15.87 1.95
C ALA A 123 -5.63 -16.19 1.47
N GLY A 124 -6.08 -15.57 0.37
CA GLY A 124 -7.41 -15.83 -0.21
C GLY A 124 -8.51 -14.84 0.22
N LYS A 125 -8.16 -13.76 0.93
CA LYS A 125 -9.10 -12.72 1.41
C LYS A 125 -10.11 -12.26 0.37
N GLY A 126 -9.64 -11.73 -0.77
CA GLY A 126 -10.53 -11.24 -1.84
C GLY A 126 -11.48 -12.29 -2.40
N THR A 127 -11.04 -13.56 -2.48
CA THR A 127 -11.90 -14.68 -2.90
C THR A 127 -13.05 -14.88 -1.93
N GLN A 128 -12.77 -14.84 -0.63
CA GLN A 128 -13.76 -15.03 0.42
C GLN A 128 -14.68 -13.79 0.55
N CYS A 129 -14.13 -12.58 0.41
CA CYS A 129 -14.91 -11.34 0.34
C CYS A 129 -15.93 -11.36 -0.81
N ALA A 130 -15.55 -11.83 -2.00
CA ALA A 130 -16.45 -11.90 -3.15
C ALA A 130 -17.66 -12.81 -2.88
N LYS A 131 -17.47 -13.91 -2.13
CA LYS A 131 -18.57 -14.79 -1.71
C LYS A 131 -19.46 -14.11 -0.65
N LEU A 132 -18.87 -13.44 0.34
CA LEU A 132 -19.62 -12.68 1.34
C LEU A 132 -20.46 -11.53 0.76
N VAL A 133 -19.95 -10.84 -0.26
CA VAL A 133 -20.71 -9.82 -1.01
C VAL A 133 -21.98 -10.45 -1.58
N LYS A 134 -21.85 -11.61 -2.23
CA LYS A 134 -22.97 -12.30 -2.87
C LYS A 134 -24.03 -12.77 -1.87
N ASP A 135 -23.61 -13.34 -0.75
CA ASP A 135 -24.55 -14.04 0.15
C ASP A 135 -25.09 -13.15 1.28
N PHE A 136 -24.36 -12.10 1.69
CA PHE A 136 -24.72 -11.26 2.84
C PHE A 136 -24.91 -9.77 2.49
N GLY A 137 -24.70 -9.38 1.24
CA GLY A 137 -24.90 -8.00 0.77
C GLY A 137 -23.90 -7.01 1.37
N PHE A 138 -22.66 -7.45 1.60
CA PHE A 138 -21.57 -6.53 1.94
C PHE A 138 -21.11 -5.74 0.73
N VAL A 139 -20.56 -4.55 0.98
CA VAL A 139 -19.67 -3.86 0.04
C VAL A 139 -18.23 -4.29 0.34
N HIS A 140 -17.52 -4.79 -0.66
CA HIS A 140 -16.10 -5.13 -0.53
C HIS A 140 -15.22 -3.95 -0.95
N LEU A 141 -14.42 -3.47 -0.01
CA LEU A 141 -13.44 -2.41 -0.20
C LEU A 141 -12.03 -3.00 0.01
N SER A 142 -11.31 -3.28 -1.08
CA SER A 142 -9.92 -3.71 -0.99
C SER A 142 -8.99 -2.49 -0.96
N ALA A 143 -8.24 -2.31 0.13
CA ALA A 143 -7.29 -1.21 0.25
C ALA A 143 -6.24 -1.23 -0.87
N GLY A 144 -5.81 -2.43 -1.28
CA GLY A 144 -4.87 -2.57 -2.41
C GLY A 144 -5.47 -2.14 -3.74
N ASP A 145 -6.76 -2.38 -3.99
CA ASP A 145 -7.42 -1.95 -5.23
C ASP A 145 -7.68 -0.44 -5.22
N LEU A 146 -8.08 0.13 -4.08
CA LEU A 146 -8.21 1.59 -3.92
C LEU A 146 -6.88 2.30 -4.17
N LEU A 147 -5.78 1.78 -3.62
CA LEU A 147 -4.45 2.32 -3.85
C LEU A 147 -4.04 2.21 -5.32
N ARG A 148 -4.25 1.06 -5.98
CA ARG A 148 -3.95 0.90 -7.42
C ARG A 148 -4.79 1.82 -8.29
N ALA A 149 -6.06 2.05 -7.95
CA ALA A 149 -6.92 2.99 -8.65
C ALA A 149 -6.41 4.43 -8.49
N GLU A 150 -6.05 4.83 -7.27
CA GLU A 150 -5.47 6.16 -7.03
C GLU A 150 -4.11 6.32 -7.73
N GLN A 151 -3.29 5.25 -7.77
CA GLN A 151 -2.03 5.22 -8.49
C GLN A 151 -2.21 5.49 -9.99
N ALA A 152 -3.26 4.93 -10.60
CA ALA A 152 -3.56 5.07 -12.02
C ALA A 152 -4.37 6.34 -12.35
N ARG A 153 -4.83 7.09 -11.36
CA ARG A 153 -5.69 8.26 -11.56
C ARG A 153 -4.87 9.42 -12.13
N GLU A 154 -5.32 9.95 -13.27
CA GLU A 154 -4.72 11.12 -13.90
C GLU A 154 -4.70 12.32 -12.93
N GLY A 155 -3.55 12.99 -12.84
CA GLY A 155 -3.34 14.12 -11.93
C GLY A 155 -3.28 13.75 -10.45
N SER A 156 -3.16 12.47 -10.08
CA SER A 156 -2.93 12.09 -8.68
C SER A 156 -1.57 12.60 -8.18
N GLN A 157 -1.59 13.29 -7.04
CA GLN A 157 -0.39 13.71 -6.33
C GLN A 157 0.29 12.54 -5.59
N TYR A 158 -0.43 11.43 -5.38
CA TYR A 158 0.05 10.26 -4.65
C TYR A 158 0.51 9.12 -5.57
N GLY A 159 0.35 9.26 -6.89
CA GLY A 159 0.56 8.17 -7.83
C GLY A 159 1.95 7.52 -7.73
N GLU A 160 3.01 8.32 -7.78
CA GLU A 160 4.38 7.79 -7.69
C GLU A 160 4.73 7.29 -6.28
N LEU A 161 4.21 7.91 -5.22
CA LEU A 161 4.37 7.43 -3.85
C LEU A 161 3.78 6.02 -3.68
N ILE A 162 2.53 5.84 -4.12
CA ILE A 162 1.82 4.57 -4.03
C ILE A 162 2.55 3.50 -4.85
N LYS A 163 2.96 3.83 -6.07
CA LYS A 163 3.70 2.93 -6.95
C LYS A 163 5.00 2.43 -6.30
N LYS A 164 5.77 3.33 -5.67
CA LYS A 164 7.00 2.98 -4.95
C LYS A 164 6.70 2.03 -3.79
N CYS A 165 5.77 2.40 -2.90
CA CYS A 165 5.43 1.57 -1.75
C CYS A 165 4.92 0.17 -2.16
N ILE A 166 4.07 0.08 -3.19
CA ILE A 166 3.58 -1.22 -3.70
C ILE A 166 4.73 -2.08 -4.23
N LYS A 167 5.64 -1.49 -5.01
CA LYS A 167 6.81 -2.20 -5.56
C LYS A 167 7.72 -2.74 -4.45
N ASP A 168 7.95 -1.92 -3.42
CA ASP A 168 8.86 -2.23 -2.31
C ASP A 168 8.18 -3.02 -1.18
N GLY A 169 6.89 -3.33 -1.31
CA GLY A 169 6.12 -4.05 -0.29
C GLY A 169 5.87 -3.23 0.99
N GLU A 170 6.12 -1.93 0.95
CA GLU A 170 5.99 -1.01 2.07
C GLU A 170 4.53 -0.60 2.31
N ILE A 171 4.27 -0.11 3.53
CA ILE A 171 2.96 0.43 3.89
C ILE A 171 2.87 1.88 3.40
N VAL A 172 1.90 2.15 2.54
CA VAL A 172 1.56 3.52 2.12
C VAL A 172 1.15 4.35 3.36
N PRO A 173 1.55 5.62 3.45
CA PRO A 173 1.16 6.49 4.56
C PRO A 173 -0.33 6.43 4.87
N GLN A 174 -0.64 6.46 6.17
CA GLN A 174 -1.99 6.22 6.66
C GLN A 174 -2.98 7.25 6.13
N GLU A 175 -2.57 8.51 5.98
CA GLU A 175 -3.42 9.63 5.59
C GLU A 175 -4.03 9.37 4.22
N VAL A 176 -3.25 8.80 3.30
CA VAL A 176 -3.72 8.43 1.96
C VAL A 176 -4.72 7.28 2.04
N THR A 177 -4.36 6.20 2.73
CA THR A 177 -5.17 4.97 2.75
C THR A 177 -6.48 5.16 3.52
N VAL A 178 -6.44 5.85 4.66
CA VAL A 178 -7.62 6.18 5.47
C VAL A 178 -8.53 7.14 4.72
N ALA A 179 -8.00 8.16 4.03
CA ALA A 179 -8.82 9.08 3.23
C ALA A 179 -9.54 8.35 2.08
N LEU A 180 -8.84 7.47 1.36
CA LEU A 180 -9.45 6.66 0.29
C LEU A 180 -10.57 5.76 0.83
N LEU A 181 -10.34 5.09 1.96
CA LEU A 181 -11.35 4.24 2.60
C LEU A 181 -12.54 5.06 3.12
N LYS A 182 -12.30 6.20 3.77
CA LYS A 182 -13.34 7.10 4.26
C LYS A 182 -14.26 7.54 3.12
N ASN A 183 -13.67 8.01 2.02
CA ASN A 183 -14.42 8.44 0.83
C ASN A 183 -15.24 7.29 0.23
N ALA A 184 -14.65 6.08 0.14
CA ALA A 184 -15.33 4.90 -0.40
C ALA A 184 -16.51 4.47 0.49
N ILE A 185 -16.35 4.46 1.82
CA ILE A 185 -17.40 4.13 2.77
C ILE A 185 -18.51 5.19 2.71
N THR A 186 -18.18 6.49 2.77
CA THR A 186 -19.16 7.58 2.70
C THR A 186 -19.97 7.54 1.41
N SER A 187 -19.33 7.31 0.26
CA SER A 187 -20.03 7.21 -1.04
C SER A 187 -21.05 6.07 -1.07
N ASN A 188 -20.66 4.89 -0.58
CA ASN A 188 -21.53 3.73 -0.52
C ASN A 188 -22.63 3.86 0.55
N TYR A 189 -22.33 4.50 1.67
CA TYR A 189 -23.29 4.81 2.72
C TYR A 189 -24.41 5.73 2.21
N ASN A 190 -24.04 6.78 1.46
CA ASN A 190 -25.00 7.66 0.81
C ASN A 190 -25.87 6.93 -0.24
N SER A 191 -25.41 5.76 -0.70
CA SER A 191 -26.15 4.83 -1.57
C SER A 191 -26.88 3.73 -0.78
N SER A 192 -27.14 3.96 0.50
CA SER A 192 -27.86 3.07 1.43
C SER A 192 -27.16 1.76 1.83
N ASN A 193 -25.85 1.62 1.59
CA ASN A 193 -25.07 0.47 2.09
C ASN A 193 -24.50 0.72 3.48
N LYS A 194 -24.70 -0.21 4.40
CA LYS A 194 -24.26 -0.09 5.80
C LYS A 194 -23.29 -1.18 6.26
N LYS A 195 -22.95 -2.12 5.37
CA LYS A 195 -22.14 -3.31 5.67
C LYS A 195 -20.90 -3.33 4.80
N PHE A 196 -19.71 -3.27 5.41
CA PHE A 196 -18.45 -3.14 4.70
C PHE A 196 -17.43 -4.22 5.10
N LEU A 197 -16.83 -4.84 4.09
CA LEU A 197 -15.63 -5.66 4.21
C LEU A 197 -14.43 -4.81 3.81
N VAL A 198 -13.58 -4.48 4.77
CA VAL A 198 -12.36 -3.71 4.53
C VAL A 198 -11.20 -4.69 4.42
N ASP A 199 -10.84 -5.05 3.19
CA ASP A 199 -9.86 -6.10 2.86
C ASP A 199 -8.44 -5.54 2.77
N GLY A 200 -7.54 -6.16 3.52
CA GLY A 200 -6.12 -5.84 3.52
C GLY A 200 -5.82 -4.50 4.17
N PHE A 201 -6.66 -4.05 5.10
CA PHE A 201 -6.47 -2.90 5.99
C PHE A 201 -7.18 -3.20 7.32
N PRO A 202 -6.66 -2.73 8.47
CA PRO A 202 -5.38 -2.03 8.68
C PRO A 202 -4.15 -2.96 8.59
N ARG A 203 -3.01 -2.42 8.15
CA ARG A 203 -1.72 -3.15 8.04
C ARG A 203 -0.62 -2.64 8.97
N LYS A 204 -0.93 -1.61 9.74
CA LYS A 204 -0.07 -0.97 10.73
C LYS A 204 -0.94 -0.37 11.85
N MET A 205 -0.39 -0.20 13.03
CA MET A 205 -1.13 0.22 14.22
C MET A 205 -1.72 1.64 14.12
N ASP A 206 -0.96 2.56 13.53
CA ASP A 206 -1.39 3.94 13.30
C ASP A 206 -2.67 3.99 12.44
N GLN A 207 -2.69 3.24 11.34
CA GLN A 207 -3.86 3.06 10.49
C GLN A 207 -5.08 2.52 11.23
N ALA A 208 -4.88 1.53 12.13
CA ALA A 208 -5.96 0.92 12.90
C ALA A 208 -6.61 1.94 13.85
N ILE A 209 -5.77 2.69 14.58
CA ILE A 209 -6.22 3.71 15.54
C ILE A 209 -6.93 4.83 14.80
N THR A 210 -6.31 5.40 13.77
CA THR A 210 -6.90 6.51 13.01
C THR A 210 -8.21 6.12 12.33
N PHE A 211 -8.35 4.87 11.83
CA PHE A 211 -9.62 4.42 11.27
C PHE A 211 -10.73 4.36 12.33
N GLU A 212 -10.49 3.75 13.49
CA GLU A 212 -11.52 3.61 14.53
C GLU A 212 -11.91 4.97 15.13
N GLU A 213 -10.97 5.93 15.20
CA GLU A 213 -11.21 7.29 15.69
C GLU A 213 -11.93 8.19 14.68
N GLU A 214 -11.58 8.12 13.40
CA GLU A 214 -12.08 9.08 12.40
C GLU A 214 -13.25 8.57 11.55
N ILE A 215 -13.39 7.25 11.42
CA ILE A 215 -14.39 6.63 10.54
C ILE A 215 -15.43 5.91 11.38
N VAL A 216 -15.08 4.76 11.94
CA VAL A 216 -15.98 3.94 12.77
C VAL A 216 -15.19 2.84 13.49
N PRO A 217 -15.49 2.54 14.76
CA PRO A 217 -14.97 1.35 15.42
C PRO A 217 -15.38 0.07 14.68
N SER A 218 -14.43 -0.82 14.44
CA SER A 218 -14.70 -2.08 13.75
C SER A 218 -15.54 -3.03 14.61
N THR A 219 -16.45 -3.77 13.96
CA THR A 219 -17.28 -4.79 14.60
C THR A 219 -16.46 -6.03 14.93
N MET A 220 -15.61 -6.45 14.00
CA MET A 220 -14.71 -7.60 14.14
C MET A 220 -13.58 -7.56 13.11
N THR A 221 -12.61 -8.44 13.31
CA THR A 221 -11.51 -8.72 12.41
C THR A 221 -11.56 -10.20 12.02
N LEU A 222 -11.82 -10.49 10.75
CA LEU A 222 -11.69 -11.82 10.17
C LEU A 222 -10.24 -12.01 9.73
N PHE A 223 -9.50 -12.89 10.41
CA PHE A 223 -8.10 -13.14 10.14
C PHE A 223 -7.90 -14.49 9.44
N PHE A 224 -7.39 -14.45 8.22
CA PHE A 224 -7.00 -15.64 7.46
C PHE A 224 -5.59 -16.06 7.85
N ASP A 225 -5.51 -17.07 8.72
CA ASP A 225 -4.26 -17.68 9.13
C ASP A 225 -3.80 -18.66 8.04
N CYS A 226 -2.59 -18.43 7.54
CA CYS A 226 -2.15 -19.03 6.30
C CYS A 226 -0.65 -19.33 6.30
N PRO A 227 -0.24 -20.60 6.10
CA PRO A 227 1.17 -20.93 5.98
C PRO A 227 1.81 -20.18 4.81
N GLU A 228 3.01 -19.62 5.05
CA GLU A 228 3.74 -18.83 4.05
C GLU A 228 3.95 -19.58 2.74
N LYS A 229 4.26 -20.88 2.81
CA LYS A 229 4.40 -21.75 1.63
C LYS A 229 3.16 -21.73 0.73
N ILE A 230 1.97 -21.86 1.31
CA ILE A 230 0.70 -21.84 0.57
C ILE A 230 0.44 -20.45 -0.03
N MET A 231 0.74 -19.39 0.73
CA MET A 231 0.65 -18.02 0.23
C MET A 231 1.57 -17.79 -0.96
N LEU A 232 2.83 -18.24 -0.88
CA LEU A 232 3.82 -18.10 -1.95
C LEU A 232 3.36 -18.79 -3.22
N GLU A 233 2.94 -20.05 -3.13
CA GLU A 233 2.41 -20.82 -4.26
C GLU A 233 1.25 -20.09 -4.94
N ARG A 234 0.30 -19.56 -4.16
CA ARG A 234 -0.85 -18.80 -4.67
C ARG A 234 -0.43 -17.49 -5.35
N LEU A 235 0.54 -16.76 -4.78
CA LEU A 235 1.03 -15.50 -5.34
C LEU A 235 1.76 -15.72 -6.67
N LEU A 236 2.60 -16.75 -6.76
CA LEU A 236 3.31 -17.10 -7.99
C LEU A 236 2.34 -17.49 -9.11
N GLN A 237 1.27 -18.23 -8.82
CA GLN A 237 0.25 -18.53 -9.83
C GLN A 237 -0.56 -17.30 -10.23
N ARG A 238 -0.85 -16.39 -9.29
CA ARG A 238 -1.56 -15.15 -9.58
C ARG A 238 -0.72 -14.18 -10.41
N GLY A 239 0.59 -14.12 -10.20
CA GLY A 239 1.51 -13.31 -11.01
C GLY A 239 1.47 -13.68 -12.50
N LYS A 240 1.26 -14.96 -12.82
CA LYS A 240 1.15 -15.45 -14.21
C LYS A 240 -0.13 -15.01 -14.93
N THR A 241 -1.19 -14.68 -14.19
CA THR A 241 -2.54 -14.50 -14.73
C THR A 241 -3.10 -13.09 -14.58
N SER A 242 -2.67 -12.33 -13.58
CA SER A 242 -3.33 -11.08 -13.17
C SER A 242 -2.68 -9.79 -13.69
N GLY A 243 -1.45 -9.84 -14.22
CA GLY A 243 -0.69 -8.64 -14.60
C GLY A 243 -0.21 -7.78 -13.43
N ARG A 244 -0.29 -8.28 -12.18
CA ARG A 244 0.20 -7.57 -11.00
C ARG A 244 1.73 -7.56 -10.95
N ILE A 245 2.31 -6.36 -11.04
CA ILE A 245 3.76 -6.17 -11.03
C ILE A 245 4.43 -6.55 -9.70
N ASP A 246 3.67 -6.51 -8.59
CA ASP A 246 4.11 -6.83 -7.23
C ASP A 246 3.98 -8.32 -6.85
N ASP A 247 3.55 -9.17 -7.78
CA ASP A 247 3.50 -10.63 -7.62
C ASP A 247 4.76 -11.32 -8.23
N ASN A 248 5.92 -10.68 -8.11
CA ASN A 248 7.24 -11.25 -8.40
C ASN A 248 7.94 -11.70 -7.10
N ILE A 249 8.90 -12.62 -7.17
CA ILE A 249 9.50 -13.25 -5.98
C ILE A 249 10.11 -12.24 -4.99
N GLU A 250 10.78 -11.20 -5.49
CA GLU A 250 11.43 -10.18 -4.66
C GLU A 250 10.39 -9.35 -3.90
N SER A 251 9.37 -8.85 -4.58
CA SER A 251 8.27 -8.11 -3.96
C SER A 251 7.46 -9.00 -3.01
N ILE A 252 7.26 -10.28 -3.33
CA ILE A 252 6.55 -11.23 -2.45
C ILE A 252 7.28 -11.39 -1.11
N GLN A 253 8.60 -11.59 -1.13
CA GLN A 253 9.41 -11.70 0.09
C GLN A 253 9.33 -10.43 0.95
N LYS A 254 9.45 -9.25 0.34
CA LYS A 254 9.26 -7.97 1.04
C LYS A 254 7.89 -7.89 1.70
N ARG A 255 6.83 -8.28 0.98
CA ARG A 255 5.45 -8.27 1.49
C ARG A 255 5.22 -9.26 2.63
N PHE A 256 5.86 -10.43 2.63
CA PHE A 256 5.81 -11.35 3.77
C PHE A 256 6.49 -10.75 4.99
N LYS A 257 7.70 -10.20 4.81
CA LYS A 257 8.42 -9.52 5.89
C LYS A 257 7.58 -8.40 6.50
N THR A 258 7.06 -7.48 5.68
CA THR A 258 6.19 -6.39 6.15
C THR A 258 4.93 -6.91 6.83
N PHE A 259 4.31 -7.97 6.31
CA PHE A 259 3.13 -8.56 6.97
C PHE A 259 3.45 -9.02 8.39
N VAL A 260 4.53 -9.77 8.59
CA VAL A 260 4.95 -10.24 9.92
C VAL A 260 5.33 -9.07 10.83
N GLU A 261 6.14 -8.14 10.33
CA GLU A 261 6.69 -7.04 11.16
C GLU A 261 5.65 -5.97 11.51
N THR A 262 4.70 -5.68 10.62
CA THR A 262 3.78 -4.54 10.80
C THR A 262 2.32 -4.93 10.94
N SER A 263 1.86 -5.98 10.24
CA SER A 263 0.44 -6.33 10.18
C SER A 263 0.03 -7.33 11.26
N VAL A 264 0.89 -8.28 11.64
CA VAL A 264 0.61 -9.22 12.75
C VAL A 264 0.37 -8.50 14.09
N PRO A 265 1.14 -7.47 14.48
CA PRO A 265 0.86 -6.72 15.71
C PRO A 265 -0.55 -6.10 15.76
N VAL A 266 -1.12 -5.76 14.60
CA VAL A 266 -2.49 -5.23 14.49
C VAL A 266 -3.52 -6.32 14.80
N VAL A 267 -3.27 -7.55 14.35
CA VAL A 267 -4.12 -8.70 14.68
C VAL A 267 -4.08 -8.96 16.18
N GLU A 268 -2.90 -8.97 16.79
CA GLU A 268 -2.73 -9.15 18.23
C GLU A 268 -3.45 -8.06 19.04
N TYR A 269 -3.40 -6.81 18.56
CA TYR A 269 -4.11 -5.69 19.17
C TYR A 269 -5.63 -5.89 19.21
N PHE A 270 -6.23 -6.37 18.10
CA PHE A 270 -7.67 -6.68 18.07
C PHE A 270 -8.02 -7.99 18.77
N GLU A 271 -7.09 -8.94 18.85
CA GLU A 271 -7.26 -10.21 19.57
C GLU A 271 -7.43 -9.95 21.08
N LYS A 272 -6.61 -9.05 21.65
CA LYS A 272 -6.75 -8.59 23.05
C LYS A 272 -8.11 -7.95 23.36
N GLN A 273 -8.84 -7.50 22.34
CA GLN A 273 -10.18 -6.92 22.46
C GLN A 273 -11.30 -7.94 22.19
N ASN A 274 -10.98 -9.22 21.98
CA ASN A 274 -11.92 -10.26 21.56
C ASN A 274 -12.66 -9.94 20.25
N LYS A 275 -12.02 -9.18 19.35
CA LYS A 275 -12.57 -8.80 18.03
C LYS A 275 -12.10 -9.72 16.90
N VAL A 276 -11.11 -10.59 17.13
CA VAL A 276 -10.54 -11.44 16.06
C VAL A 276 -11.24 -12.79 15.99
N VAL A 277 -11.61 -13.20 14.77
CA VAL A 277 -11.96 -14.57 14.45
C VAL A 277 -10.94 -15.11 13.45
N LYS A 278 -10.22 -16.17 13.83
CA LYS A 278 -9.19 -16.80 13.00
C LYS A 278 -9.82 -17.89 12.13
N VAL A 279 -9.49 -17.90 10.84
CA VAL A 279 -9.92 -18.90 9.87
C VAL A 279 -8.69 -19.45 9.16
N SER A 280 -8.53 -20.77 9.15
CA SER A 280 -7.47 -21.42 8.39
C SER A 280 -7.70 -21.24 6.89
N CYS A 281 -6.63 -20.93 6.15
CA CYS A 281 -6.68 -20.74 4.70
C CYS A 281 -6.34 -22.02 3.90
N ASN A 282 -5.94 -23.10 4.57
CA ASN A 282 -5.25 -24.24 3.95
C ASN A 282 -6.20 -25.28 3.32
N GLN A 283 -7.51 -25.08 3.44
CA GLN A 283 -8.54 -25.92 2.84
C GLN A 283 -9.00 -25.41 1.46
N PRO A 284 -9.78 -26.20 0.69
CA PRO A 284 -10.50 -25.74 -0.48
C PRO A 284 -11.36 -24.50 -0.21
N VAL A 285 -11.60 -23.69 -1.26
CA VAL A 285 -12.26 -22.38 -1.16
C VAL A 285 -13.62 -22.46 -0.44
N ASP A 286 -14.41 -23.50 -0.73
CA ASP A 286 -15.75 -23.65 -0.16
C ASP A 286 -15.73 -24.12 1.30
N GLU A 287 -14.76 -24.95 1.70
CA GLU A 287 -14.56 -25.34 3.11
C GLU A 287 -14.11 -24.14 3.95
N VAL A 288 -13.16 -23.35 3.44
CA VAL A 288 -12.77 -22.09 4.10
C VAL A 288 -13.99 -21.17 4.23
N TYR A 289 -14.83 -21.10 3.20
CA TYR A 289 -16.01 -20.24 3.22
C TYR A 289 -17.08 -20.68 4.24
N GLN A 290 -17.22 -21.98 4.49
CA GLN A 290 -18.11 -22.47 5.55
C GLN A 290 -17.70 -21.89 6.90
N HIS A 291 -16.41 -21.97 7.26
CA HIS A 291 -15.89 -21.37 8.50
C HIS A 291 -16.06 -19.85 8.53
N VAL A 292 -15.83 -19.16 7.41
CA VAL A 292 -16.05 -17.70 7.29
C VAL A 292 -17.52 -17.34 7.55
N THR A 293 -18.44 -18.15 7.00
CA THR A 293 -19.88 -17.94 7.14
C THR A 293 -20.32 -18.14 8.59
N GLU A 294 -19.82 -19.19 9.26
CA GLU A 294 -20.06 -19.43 10.68
C GLU A 294 -19.55 -18.27 11.54
N ALA A 295 -18.31 -17.82 11.30
CA ALA A 295 -17.69 -16.71 12.02
C ALA A 295 -18.49 -15.40 11.94
N ILE A 296 -19.13 -15.16 10.80
CA ILE A 296 -19.82 -13.89 10.51
C ILE A 296 -21.29 -13.91 10.93
N LYS A 297 -21.98 -15.07 10.86
CA LYS A 297 -23.41 -15.19 11.19
C LYS A 297 -23.73 -14.68 12.60
N ASP A 298 -22.89 -15.04 13.58
CA ASP A 298 -23.07 -14.66 14.98
C ASP A 298 -22.88 -13.15 15.24
N LYS A 299 -22.24 -12.44 14.29
CA LYS A 299 -21.85 -11.04 14.41
C LYS A 299 -22.75 -10.10 13.61
N ILE A 300 -23.41 -10.58 12.55
CA ILE A 300 -24.38 -9.80 11.76
C ILE A 300 -25.81 -9.90 12.32
N SER A 301 -26.15 -10.99 13.03
CA SER A 301 -27.54 -11.27 13.45
C SER A 301 -27.94 -10.59 14.77
N LYS A 302 -27.16 -9.63 15.27
CA LYS A 302 -27.45 -8.82 16.47
C LYS A 302 -27.68 -7.38 16.06
#